data_AF-R9JLH4-F1
#
_entry.id   AF-R9JLH4-F1
#
_cell.length_a   1.000
_cell.length_b   1.000
_cell.length_c   1.000
_cell.angle_alpha   90.00
_cell.angle_beta   90.00
_cell.angle_gamma   90.00
#
_symmetry.space_group_name_H-M   'P 1'
#
loop_
_entity.id
_entity.type
_entity.pdbx_description
1 polymer ?
#
loop_
_entity_poly.entity_id
_entity_poly.type
_entity_poly.pdbx_seq_one_letter_code
_entity_poly.pdbx_strand_id
1 'polypeptide(L)'
;MRLSISENGLALIKRFEGCRLTAYKDSAGIWTIGYGHTSGVLTGQTITQIQADAYLKSDCANAEKYVNQYDNIYHWNQNQFDALVSFTFNCGNGNLKTLLNDGQRTIKEISGKIIAYNKAGGKTLQGLINRRNAEKELFDKMGTIAIKNKSQMIKPISYLQTDPKWKNYNYSAKGEKKTIGSSGCGVAVTAMVIATLKDKNVTPITTAEWSMSHGYKALNQGTYYTYFVPQLAHYDIQCKRLNQSNLYGCSSSDYHTEALNALKNGNWIIGCMGKGTWTSSGHFILLYKYENGYVYINDPASTKANRIKNTWNLFAKQVKYMWIIDVPESFKTGIASPVISATIPNNNSYSKRQFIKDVQIAIGAKADGIAGTETLSKTITVSKNKNNRHAVIRPLQKYLNSIGFNCGNADGVAGVKFDTAVKSYQKKNNCIADGELTKSGNTWKKLLGLK
;
A
#
# COMPACT_ATOMS: atom_id res chain seq x y z
N MET A 1 -16.52 -18.85 -2.85
CA MET A 1 -16.51 -17.40 -2.57
C MET A 1 -16.24 -16.75 -3.92
N ARG A 2 -17.07 -15.82 -4.39
CA ARG A 2 -16.95 -15.30 -5.76
C ARG A 2 -15.79 -14.29 -5.84
N LEU A 3 -14.86 -14.48 -6.76
CA LEU A 3 -13.73 -13.55 -6.97
C LEU A 3 -14.22 -12.30 -7.72
N SER A 4 -13.56 -11.18 -7.48
CA SER A 4 -13.73 -9.90 -8.20
C SER A 4 -12.37 -9.38 -8.62
N ILE A 5 -12.33 -8.56 -9.66
CA ILE A 5 -11.08 -8.05 -10.22
C ILE A 5 -10.33 -7.21 -9.19
N SER A 6 -9.04 -7.47 -9.04
CA SER A 6 -8.18 -6.69 -8.16
C SER A 6 -7.67 -5.41 -8.84
N GLU A 7 -6.99 -4.55 -8.08
CA GLU A 7 -6.31 -3.38 -8.63
C GLU A 7 -5.21 -3.77 -9.64
N ASN A 8 -4.57 -4.94 -9.48
CA ASN A 8 -3.58 -5.43 -10.45
C ASN A 8 -4.24 -5.79 -11.79
N GLY A 9 -5.41 -6.45 -11.74
CA GLY A 9 -6.21 -6.73 -12.93
C GLY A 9 -6.71 -5.45 -13.60
N LEU A 10 -7.24 -4.49 -12.82
CA LEU A 10 -7.64 -3.19 -13.36
C LEU A 10 -6.47 -2.45 -14.00
N ALA A 11 -5.30 -2.41 -13.35
CA ALA A 11 -4.11 -1.77 -13.90
C ALA A 11 -3.66 -2.42 -15.22
N LEU A 12 -3.79 -3.76 -15.34
CA LEU A 12 -3.51 -4.48 -16.57
C LEU A 12 -4.45 -4.05 -17.70
N ILE A 13 -5.75 -3.98 -17.45
CA ILE A 13 -6.74 -3.54 -18.45
C ILE A 13 -6.48 -2.08 -18.85
N LYS A 14 -6.32 -1.17 -17.87
CA LYS A 14 -6.05 0.27 -18.11
C LYS A 14 -4.84 0.48 -19.02
N ARG A 15 -3.79 -0.33 -18.85
CA ARG A 15 -2.57 -0.28 -19.68
C ARG A 15 -2.84 -0.50 -21.17
N PHE A 16 -3.86 -1.29 -21.52
CA PHE A 16 -4.14 -1.68 -22.91
C PHE A 16 -5.32 -0.95 -23.53
N GLU A 17 -6.34 -0.55 -22.76
CA GLU A 17 -7.52 0.16 -23.31
C GLU A 17 -7.22 1.64 -23.60
N GLY A 18 -6.34 2.27 -22.81
CA GLY A 18 -6.17 3.72 -22.82
C GLY A 18 -7.39 4.46 -22.25
N CYS A 19 -7.21 5.71 -21.81
CA CYS A 19 -8.30 6.49 -21.21
C CYS A 19 -8.58 7.76 -22.02
N ARG A 20 -9.84 7.99 -22.39
CA ARG A 20 -10.30 9.26 -23.00
C ARG A 20 -11.43 9.86 -22.16
N LEU A 21 -11.17 11.01 -21.57
CA LEU A 21 -12.11 11.68 -20.66
C LEU A 21 -13.22 12.47 -21.36
N THR A 22 -13.14 12.59 -22.69
CA THR A 22 -14.17 13.19 -23.54
C THR A 22 -14.70 12.13 -24.50
N ALA A 23 -16.02 12.10 -24.70
CA ALA A 23 -16.67 11.17 -25.60
C ALA A 23 -16.12 11.29 -27.04
N TYR A 24 -15.88 10.14 -27.66
CA TYR A 24 -15.38 10.04 -29.04
C TYR A 24 -16.12 8.91 -29.76
N LYS A 25 -16.12 8.92 -31.11
CA LYS A 25 -16.59 7.77 -31.88
C LYS A 25 -15.46 6.76 -32.05
N ASP A 26 -15.73 5.50 -31.73
CA ASP A 26 -14.81 4.40 -32.02
C ASP A 26 -14.78 4.05 -33.52
N SER A 27 -14.02 3.02 -33.91
CA SER A 27 -13.91 2.58 -35.31
C SER A 27 -15.24 2.03 -35.88
N ALA A 28 -16.21 1.69 -35.03
CA ALA A 28 -17.55 1.26 -35.41
C ALA A 28 -18.57 2.41 -35.40
N GLY A 29 -18.14 3.64 -35.08
CA GLY A 29 -19.00 4.83 -35.03
C GLY A 29 -19.79 4.99 -33.74
N ILE A 30 -19.51 4.18 -32.70
CA ILE A 30 -20.22 4.19 -31.42
C ILE A 30 -19.58 5.21 -30.45
N TRP A 31 -20.42 5.98 -29.77
CA TRP A 31 -19.97 6.91 -28.74
C TRP A 31 -19.35 6.15 -27.57
N THR A 32 -18.10 6.49 -27.27
CA THR A 32 -17.24 5.79 -26.31
C THR A 32 -16.53 6.80 -25.42
N ILE A 33 -16.34 6.47 -24.14
CA ILE A 33 -15.64 7.31 -23.16
C ILE A 33 -14.88 6.45 -22.14
N GLY A 34 -13.94 7.04 -21.41
CA GLY A 34 -13.13 6.35 -20.41
C GLY A 34 -12.24 5.28 -21.04
N TYR A 35 -12.34 4.05 -20.53
CA TYR A 35 -11.59 2.87 -20.99
C TYR A 35 -12.44 1.98 -21.91
N GLY A 36 -13.10 2.57 -22.90
CA GLY A 36 -13.97 1.83 -23.84
C GLY A 36 -15.43 1.70 -23.40
N HIS A 37 -15.91 2.52 -22.45
CA HIS A 37 -17.30 2.50 -22.00
C HIS A 37 -18.22 3.10 -23.06
N THR A 38 -19.31 2.42 -23.40
CA THR A 38 -20.28 2.86 -24.44
C THR A 38 -21.71 3.04 -23.92
N SER A 39 -22.02 2.50 -22.74
CA SER A 39 -23.39 2.51 -22.21
C SER A 39 -23.83 3.92 -21.85
N GLY A 40 -24.87 4.42 -22.51
CA GLY A 40 -25.44 5.74 -22.23
C GLY A 40 -24.50 6.91 -22.53
N VAL A 41 -23.47 6.72 -23.36
CA VAL A 41 -22.53 7.79 -23.72
C VAL A 41 -23.17 8.71 -24.76
N LEU A 42 -23.15 10.01 -24.46
CA LEU A 42 -23.71 11.06 -25.32
C LEU A 42 -22.60 11.90 -25.97
N THR A 43 -22.93 12.53 -27.10
CA THR A 43 -22.02 13.48 -27.77
C THR A 43 -21.65 14.63 -26.82
N GLY A 44 -20.38 15.03 -26.82
CA GLY A 44 -19.87 16.11 -25.97
C GLY A 44 -19.74 15.76 -24.47
N GLN A 45 -20.10 14.54 -24.04
CA GLN A 45 -19.96 14.15 -22.64
C GLN A 45 -18.49 14.14 -22.20
N THR A 46 -18.24 14.62 -20.99
CA THR A 46 -16.92 14.57 -20.32
C THR A 46 -17.04 13.90 -18.96
N ILE A 47 -16.00 13.18 -18.54
CA ILE A 47 -15.92 12.54 -17.22
C ILE A 47 -14.58 12.81 -16.55
N THR A 48 -14.56 12.68 -15.22
CA THR A 48 -13.33 12.68 -14.44
C THR A 48 -12.62 11.33 -14.52
N GLN A 49 -11.32 11.29 -14.19
CA GLN A 49 -10.57 10.04 -14.09
C GLN A 49 -11.21 9.04 -13.10
N ILE A 50 -11.79 9.54 -12.01
CA ILE A 50 -12.48 8.71 -11.01
C ILE A 50 -13.73 8.06 -11.60
N GLN A 51 -14.50 8.81 -12.40
CA GLN A 51 -15.65 8.25 -13.10
C GLN A 51 -15.23 7.23 -14.17
N ALA A 52 -14.16 7.49 -14.91
CA ALA A 52 -13.62 6.54 -15.89
C ALA A 52 -13.17 5.23 -15.21
N ASP A 53 -12.51 5.33 -14.06
CA ASP A 53 -12.10 4.17 -13.26
C ASP A 53 -13.31 3.40 -12.69
N ALA A 54 -14.36 4.10 -12.28
CA ALA A 54 -15.61 3.49 -11.81
C ALA A 54 -16.35 2.76 -12.94
N TYR A 55 -16.41 3.36 -14.14
CA TYR A 55 -16.98 2.71 -15.33
C TYR A 55 -16.22 1.45 -15.69
N LEU A 56 -14.89 1.50 -15.75
CA LEU A 56 -14.09 0.31 -16.05
C LEU A 56 -14.38 -0.84 -15.07
N LYS A 57 -14.45 -0.54 -13.76
CA LYS A 57 -14.75 -1.55 -12.76
C LYS A 57 -16.15 -2.14 -12.95
N SER A 58 -17.13 -1.32 -13.30
CA SER A 58 -18.49 -1.78 -13.61
C SER A 58 -18.52 -2.65 -14.87
N ASP A 59 -17.82 -2.24 -15.92
CA ASP A 59 -17.79 -2.94 -17.21
C ASP A 59 -17.10 -4.32 -17.10
N CYS A 60 -16.20 -4.49 -16.13
CA CYS A 60 -15.60 -5.80 -15.81
C CYS A 60 -16.60 -6.82 -15.27
N ALA A 61 -17.76 -6.42 -14.74
CA ALA A 61 -18.70 -7.31 -14.05
C ALA A 61 -19.18 -8.47 -14.92
N ASN A 62 -19.35 -8.26 -16.23
CA ASN A 62 -19.73 -9.32 -17.15
C ASN A 62 -18.59 -10.34 -17.33
N ALA A 63 -17.36 -9.89 -17.51
CA ALA A 63 -16.19 -10.76 -17.60
C ALA A 63 -15.97 -11.54 -16.30
N GLU A 64 -16.07 -10.89 -15.14
CA GLU A 64 -16.01 -11.54 -13.82
C GLU A 64 -17.05 -12.65 -13.68
N LYS A 65 -18.28 -12.42 -14.15
CA LYS A 65 -19.35 -13.42 -14.12
C LYS A 65 -18.96 -14.69 -14.87
N TYR A 66 -18.46 -14.57 -16.10
CA TYR A 66 -18.09 -15.74 -16.90
C TYR A 66 -16.85 -16.47 -16.38
N VAL A 67 -15.85 -15.75 -15.87
CA VAL A 67 -14.66 -16.41 -15.27
C VAL A 67 -15.03 -17.18 -14.00
N ASN A 68 -15.89 -16.61 -13.14
CA ASN A 68 -16.35 -17.26 -11.91
C ASN A 68 -17.16 -18.54 -12.15
N GLN A 69 -17.79 -18.71 -13.32
CA GLN A 69 -18.52 -19.96 -13.62
C GLN A 69 -17.61 -21.19 -13.61
N TYR A 70 -16.32 -21.01 -13.90
CA TYR A 70 -15.33 -22.08 -13.93
C TYR A 70 -14.52 -22.20 -12.63
N ASP A 71 -14.79 -21.36 -11.61
CA ASP A 71 -14.00 -21.34 -10.37
C ASP A 71 -14.15 -22.64 -9.55
N ASN A 72 -15.28 -23.33 -9.65
CA ASN A 72 -15.48 -24.63 -9.01
C ASN A 72 -14.63 -25.75 -9.64
N ILE A 73 -14.13 -25.56 -10.87
CA ILE A 73 -13.28 -26.52 -11.58
C ILE A 73 -11.81 -26.21 -11.29
N TYR A 74 -11.44 -24.93 -11.39
CA TYR A 74 -10.04 -24.52 -11.41
C TYR A 74 -9.52 -23.96 -10.11
N HIS A 75 -10.41 -23.50 -9.22
CA HIS A 75 -10.07 -22.80 -7.98
C HIS A 75 -9.05 -21.69 -8.23
N TRP A 76 -9.47 -20.69 -9.02
CA TRP A 76 -8.56 -19.67 -9.51
C TRP A 76 -7.87 -18.97 -8.35
N ASN A 77 -6.57 -18.75 -8.48
CA ASN A 77 -5.93 -17.73 -7.68
C ASN A 77 -6.29 -16.33 -8.23
N GLN A 78 -6.09 -15.28 -7.41
CA GLN A 78 -6.47 -13.92 -7.81
C GLN A 78 -5.80 -13.46 -9.11
N ASN A 79 -4.53 -13.82 -9.36
CA ASN A 79 -3.83 -13.40 -10.57
C ASN A 79 -4.38 -14.12 -11.82
N GLN A 80 -4.70 -15.42 -11.70
CA GLN A 80 -5.36 -16.17 -12.77
C GLN A 80 -6.73 -15.58 -13.09
N PHE A 81 -7.50 -15.27 -12.04
CA PHE A 81 -8.79 -14.62 -12.19
C PHE A 81 -8.67 -13.25 -12.88
N ASP A 82 -7.77 -12.39 -12.42
CA ASP A 82 -7.53 -11.06 -12.99
C ASP A 82 -7.09 -11.14 -14.46
N ALA A 83 -6.19 -12.06 -14.79
CA ALA A 83 -5.72 -12.27 -16.16
C ALA A 83 -6.85 -12.76 -17.07
N LEU A 84 -7.68 -13.70 -16.60
CA LEU A 84 -8.82 -14.20 -17.36
C LEU A 84 -9.92 -13.15 -17.51
N VAL A 85 -10.12 -12.27 -16.52
CA VAL A 85 -11.05 -11.13 -16.65
C VAL A 85 -10.54 -10.14 -17.69
N SER A 86 -9.25 -9.78 -17.67
CA SER A 86 -8.64 -8.94 -18.72
C SER A 86 -8.75 -9.57 -20.12
N PHE A 87 -8.50 -10.88 -20.22
CA PHE A 87 -8.65 -11.64 -21.45
C PHE A 87 -10.09 -11.57 -21.96
N THR A 88 -11.06 -11.81 -21.08
CA THR A 88 -12.49 -11.85 -21.40
C THR A 88 -13.05 -10.47 -21.72
N PHE A 89 -12.57 -9.43 -21.05
CA PHE A 89 -12.90 -8.04 -21.36
C PHE A 89 -12.54 -7.70 -22.82
N ASN A 90 -11.39 -8.19 -23.30
CA ASN A 90 -10.92 -7.93 -24.66
C ASN A 90 -11.52 -8.85 -25.72
N CYS A 91 -11.59 -10.15 -25.44
CA CYS A 91 -11.97 -11.15 -26.44
C CYS A 91 -13.43 -11.61 -26.33
N GLY A 92 -14.13 -11.24 -25.27
CA GLY A 92 -15.48 -11.72 -24.99
C GLY A 92 -15.54 -13.11 -24.36
N ASN A 93 -16.71 -13.44 -23.82
CA ASN A 93 -17.00 -14.68 -23.11
C ASN A 93 -16.94 -15.94 -23.99
N GLY A 94 -17.31 -15.85 -25.27
CA GLY A 94 -17.20 -16.99 -26.20
C GLY A 94 -15.76 -17.45 -26.36
N ASN A 95 -14.83 -16.50 -26.50
CA ASN A 95 -13.41 -16.81 -26.57
C ASN A 95 -12.85 -17.34 -25.24
N LEU A 96 -13.36 -16.88 -24.09
CA LEU A 96 -13.02 -17.49 -22.80
C LEU A 96 -13.45 -18.96 -22.77
N LYS A 97 -14.69 -19.27 -23.15
CA LYS A 97 -15.19 -20.66 -23.22
C LYS A 97 -14.28 -21.52 -24.11
N THR A 98 -13.91 -21.02 -25.29
CA THR A 98 -12.96 -21.70 -26.19
C THR A 98 -11.56 -21.83 -25.59
N LEU A 99 -11.05 -20.82 -24.89
CA LEU A 99 -9.74 -20.85 -24.21
C LEU A 99 -9.70 -21.90 -23.11
N LEU A 100 -10.80 -22.09 -22.38
CA LEU A 100 -10.89 -23.08 -21.30
C LEU A 100 -11.27 -24.49 -21.82
N ASN A 101 -11.63 -24.62 -23.09
CA ASN A 101 -12.31 -25.79 -23.65
C ASN A 101 -13.50 -26.21 -22.77
N ASP A 102 -14.32 -25.22 -22.39
CA ASP A 102 -15.44 -25.37 -21.47
C ASP A 102 -15.11 -26.10 -20.15
N GLY A 103 -13.92 -25.85 -19.59
CA GLY A 103 -13.49 -26.44 -18.32
C GLY A 103 -12.64 -27.71 -18.45
N GLN A 104 -12.36 -28.18 -19.68
CA GLN A 104 -11.63 -29.44 -19.89
C GLN A 104 -10.11 -29.28 -19.95
N ARG A 105 -9.58 -28.06 -20.18
CA ARG A 105 -8.12 -27.84 -20.24
C ARG A 105 -7.53 -27.71 -18.84
N THR A 106 -6.31 -28.18 -18.66
CA THR A 106 -5.48 -27.89 -17.48
C THR A 106 -5.05 -26.42 -17.44
N ILE A 107 -4.67 -25.92 -16.26
CA ILE A 107 -4.10 -24.56 -16.08
C ILE A 107 -2.90 -24.33 -17.00
N LYS A 108 -2.03 -25.34 -17.16
CA LYS A 108 -0.85 -25.26 -18.03
C LYS A 108 -1.23 -25.08 -19.50
N GLU A 109 -2.25 -25.80 -19.97
CA GLU A 109 -2.74 -25.68 -21.35
C GLU A 109 -3.41 -24.34 -21.60
N ILE A 110 -4.19 -23.83 -20.63
CA ILE A 110 -4.81 -22.51 -20.69
C ILE A 110 -3.73 -21.45 -20.84
N SER A 111 -2.74 -21.45 -19.93
CA SER A 111 -1.59 -20.55 -19.98
C SER A 111 -0.88 -20.57 -21.33
N GLY A 112 -0.64 -21.76 -21.89
CA GLY A 112 -0.02 -21.92 -23.21
C GLY A 112 -0.87 -21.42 -24.37
N LYS A 113 -2.19 -21.37 -24.23
CA LYS A 113 -3.11 -20.96 -25.31
C LYS A 113 -3.49 -19.48 -25.29
N ILE A 114 -3.31 -18.76 -24.17
CA ILE A 114 -3.58 -17.31 -24.08
C ILE A 114 -2.87 -16.55 -25.21
N ILE A 115 -1.62 -16.88 -25.51
CA ILE A 115 -0.77 -16.21 -26.53
C ILE A 115 -1.29 -16.33 -27.97
N ALA A 116 -2.17 -17.29 -28.26
CA ALA A 116 -2.72 -17.51 -29.59
C ALA A 116 -3.76 -16.45 -29.99
N TYR A 117 -4.33 -15.73 -29.01
CA TYR A 117 -5.36 -14.71 -29.22
C TYR A 117 -4.73 -13.36 -29.57
N ASN A 118 -3.97 -13.35 -30.68
CA ASN A 118 -3.17 -12.19 -31.10
C ASN A 118 -3.60 -11.57 -32.44
N LYS A 119 -4.77 -11.97 -32.95
CA LYS A 119 -5.29 -11.54 -34.26
C LYS A 119 -6.54 -10.69 -34.15
N ALA A 120 -6.69 -9.71 -35.03
CA ALA A 120 -7.94 -9.01 -35.32
C ALA A 120 -8.10 -8.87 -36.83
N GLY A 121 -9.31 -9.11 -37.36
CA GLY A 121 -9.55 -9.11 -38.82
C GLY A 121 -8.66 -10.09 -39.58
N GLY A 122 -8.32 -11.23 -38.96
CA GLY A 122 -7.41 -12.25 -39.53
C GLY A 122 -5.91 -11.91 -39.47
N LYS A 123 -5.54 -10.68 -39.13
CA LYS A 123 -4.13 -10.24 -39.07
C LYS A 123 -3.59 -10.24 -37.64
N THR A 124 -2.36 -10.70 -37.47
CA THR A 124 -1.65 -10.63 -36.19
C THR A 124 -1.30 -9.17 -35.87
N LEU A 125 -1.59 -8.74 -34.64
CA LEU A 125 -1.33 -7.37 -34.17
C LEU A 125 -0.34 -7.38 -33.00
N GLN A 126 0.70 -6.56 -33.09
CA GLN A 126 1.72 -6.46 -32.05
C GLN A 126 1.15 -6.04 -30.67
N GLY A 127 0.14 -5.17 -30.67
CA GLY A 127 -0.56 -4.78 -29.45
C GLY A 127 -1.22 -5.96 -28.73
N LEU A 128 -1.82 -6.89 -29.48
CA LEU A 128 -2.43 -8.09 -28.91
C LEU A 128 -1.38 -9.10 -28.46
N ILE A 129 -0.26 -9.26 -29.18
CA ILE A 129 0.88 -10.06 -28.70
C ILE A 129 1.34 -9.56 -27.32
N ASN A 130 1.57 -8.25 -27.20
CA ASN A 130 2.02 -7.65 -25.95
C ASN A 130 0.99 -7.84 -24.82
N ARG A 131 -0.31 -7.71 -25.13
CA ARG A 131 -1.40 -7.93 -24.18
C ARG A 131 -1.47 -9.36 -23.69
N ARG A 132 -1.49 -10.34 -24.60
CA ARG A 132 -1.56 -11.76 -24.23
C ARG A 132 -0.32 -12.22 -23.45
N ASN A 133 0.86 -11.70 -23.77
CA ASN A 133 2.07 -11.98 -22.98
C ASN A 133 1.96 -11.44 -21.55
N ALA A 134 1.45 -10.22 -21.37
CA ALA A 134 1.28 -9.64 -20.04
C ALA A 134 0.20 -10.37 -19.22
N GLU A 135 -0.90 -10.79 -19.86
CA GLU A 135 -1.93 -11.61 -19.22
C GLU A 135 -1.42 -12.99 -18.86
N LYS A 136 -0.67 -13.65 -19.74
CA LYS A 136 0.00 -14.93 -19.42
C LYS A 136 0.99 -14.77 -18.26
N GLU A 137 1.80 -13.71 -18.26
CA GLU A 137 2.72 -13.44 -17.16
C GLU A 137 1.97 -13.27 -15.83
N LEU A 138 0.84 -12.56 -15.83
CA LEU A 138 -0.01 -12.45 -14.63
C LEU A 138 -0.62 -13.81 -14.26
N PHE A 139 -1.16 -14.55 -15.22
CA PHE A 139 -1.79 -15.86 -15.02
C PHE A 139 -0.82 -16.90 -14.43
N ASP A 140 0.44 -16.89 -14.87
CA ASP A 140 1.49 -17.81 -14.42
C ASP A 140 2.13 -17.41 -13.10
N LYS A 141 1.94 -16.17 -12.64
CA LYS A 141 2.38 -15.78 -11.31
C LYS A 141 1.64 -16.63 -10.31
N MET A 142 2.41 -17.42 -9.54
CA MET A 142 1.87 -18.11 -8.38
C MET A 142 1.06 -17.10 -7.59
N GLY A 143 -0.26 -17.34 -7.51
CA GLY A 143 -1.07 -16.58 -6.60
C GLY A 143 -0.48 -16.75 -5.22
N THR A 144 -0.54 -15.71 -4.41
CA THR A 144 -0.45 -15.89 -2.96
C THR A 144 -1.38 -17.04 -2.62
N ILE A 145 -0.82 -18.18 -2.23
CA ILE A 145 -1.60 -19.30 -1.72
C ILE A 145 -2.40 -18.68 -0.59
N ALA A 146 -3.72 -18.60 -0.75
CA ALA A 146 -4.60 -18.45 0.38
C ALA A 146 -4.50 -19.77 1.15
N ILE A 147 -3.38 -19.96 1.85
CA ILE A 147 -3.37 -20.87 2.98
C ILE A 147 -4.51 -20.33 3.81
N LYS A 148 -5.51 -21.16 4.13
CA LYS A 148 -6.54 -20.87 5.12
C LYS A 148 -5.93 -20.72 6.53
N ASN A 149 -4.75 -20.13 6.65
CA ASN A 149 -4.39 -19.36 7.81
C ASN A 149 -5.25 -18.11 7.68
N LYS A 150 -6.23 -17.96 8.57
CA LYS A 150 -6.77 -16.64 8.88
C LYS A 150 -5.56 -15.74 9.13
N SER A 151 -5.09 -15.01 8.13
CA SER A 151 -4.25 -13.83 8.32
C SER A 151 -5.17 -12.78 8.93
N GLN A 152 -5.51 -13.01 10.19
CA GLN A 152 -6.32 -12.09 10.95
C GLN A 152 -5.37 -10.99 11.36
N MET A 153 -5.29 -9.95 10.51
CA MET A 153 -4.89 -8.61 10.95
C MET A 153 -5.47 -8.41 12.35
N ILE A 154 -4.60 -8.28 13.36
CA ILE A 154 -5.05 -8.29 14.75
C ILE A 154 -5.97 -7.09 14.95
N LYS A 155 -7.21 -7.36 15.33
CA LYS A 155 -8.13 -6.31 15.77
C LYS A 155 -7.58 -5.76 17.08
N PRO A 156 -7.29 -4.45 17.18
CA PRO A 156 -6.86 -3.87 18.44
C PRO A 156 -7.90 -4.08 19.53
N ILE A 157 -7.42 -4.20 20.77
CA ILE A 157 -8.27 -4.09 21.95
C ILE A 157 -9.10 -2.80 21.84
N SER A 158 -10.39 -2.88 22.18
CA SER A 158 -11.29 -1.73 22.13
C SER A 158 -11.64 -1.29 23.55
N TYR A 159 -11.37 -0.02 23.86
CA TYR A 159 -11.73 0.61 25.13
C TYR A 159 -12.71 1.76 24.91
N LEU A 160 -13.91 1.65 25.48
CA LEU A 160 -14.86 2.76 25.47
C LEU A 160 -14.47 3.74 26.58
N GLN A 161 -14.25 5.03 26.28
CA GLN A 161 -13.97 6.05 27.30
C GLN A 161 -15.09 6.13 28.35
N THR A 162 -16.31 5.71 27.98
CA THR A 162 -17.51 5.66 28.82
C THR A 162 -17.68 4.37 29.62
N ASP A 163 -16.71 3.44 29.58
CA ASP A 163 -16.75 2.22 30.38
C ASP A 163 -16.75 2.55 31.90
N PRO A 164 -17.64 1.93 32.70
CA PRO A 164 -17.70 2.15 34.15
C PRO A 164 -16.37 2.05 34.89
N LYS A 165 -15.42 1.23 34.42
CA LYS A 165 -14.10 1.03 35.05
C LYS A 165 -13.27 2.33 35.15
N TRP A 166 -13.46 3.27 34.23
CA TRP A 166 -12.64 4.48 34.17
C TRP A 166 -13.39 5.74 33.78
N LYS A 167 -14.65 5.68 33.36
CA LYS A 167 -15.43 6.86 32.90
C LYS A 167 -15.48 8.01 33.91
N ASN A 168 -15.37 7.71 35.20
CA ASN A 168 -15.41 8.67 36.30
C ASN A 168 -14.01 9.08 36.81
N TYR A 169 -12.95 8.46 36.29
CA TYR A 169 -11.57 8.78 36.68
C TYR A 169 -11.21 10.20 36.24
N ASN A 170 -10.49 10.92 37.10
CA ASN A 170 -10.11 12.32 36.88
C ASN A 170 -9.24 12.44 35.62
N TYR A 171 -9.63 13.35 34.74
CA TYR A 171 -8.81 13.73 33.60
C TYR A 171 -8.96 15.22 33.35
N SER A 172 -8.37 16.03 34.23
CA SER A 172 -8.57 17.48 34.33
C SER A 172 -7.26 18.24 34.18
N ALA A 173 -7.30 19.35 33.44
CA ALA A 173 -6.29 20.39 33.52
C ALA A 173 -6.51 21.26 34.77
N LYS A 174 -5.56 22.12 35.10
CA LYS A 174 -5.68 23.08 36.21
C LYS A 174 -6.91 23.98 35.99
N GLY A 175 -7.82 24.01 36.96
CA GLY A 175 -9.01 24.87 36.93
C GLY A 175 -10.23 24.29 36.21
N GLU A 176 -10.21 23.01 35.81
CA GLU A 176 -11.39 22.32 35.28
C GLU A 176 -11.71 21.02 36.04
N LYS A 177 -12.93 20.52 35.84
CA LYS A 177 -13.36 19.21 36.35
C LYS A 177 -13.87 18.38 35.18
N LYS A 178 -13.03 17.45 34.73
CA LYS A 178 -13.29 16.54 33.61
C LYS A 178 -12.93 15.12 33.99
N THR A 179 -13.52 14.18 33.29
CA THR A 179 -13.25 12.75 33.45
C THR A 179 -12.88 12.13 32.11
N ILE A 180 -12.31 10.91 32.14
CA ILE A 180 -12.07 10.11 30.92
C ILE A 180 -13.38 9.94 30.13
N GLY A 181 -14.52 9.71 30.80
CA GLY A 181 -15.81 9.58 30.13
C GLY A 181 -16.18 10.82 29.32
N SER A 182 -15.92 12.01 29.86
CA SER A 182 -16.28 13.28 29.21
C SER A 182 -15.27 13.79 28.18
N SER A 183 -13.99 13.44 28.28
CA SER A 183 -12.91 14.10 27.51
C SER A 183 -11.71 13.19 27.19
N GLY A 184 -11.82 11.89 27.41
CA GLY A 184 -10.72 10.93 27.34
C GLY A 184 -10.57 10.17 26.02
N CYS A 185 -11.13 10.63 24.90
CA CYS A 185 -11.04 9.90 23.63
C CYS A 185 -9.58 9.64 23.18
N GLY A 186 -8.69 10.62 23.33
CA GLY A 186 -7.28 10.49 22.96
C GLY A 186 -6.50 9.49 23.83
N VAL A 187 -6.72 9.50 25.15
CA VAL A 187 -6.06 8.58 26.09
C VAL A 187 -6.62 7.17 25.97
N ALA A 188 -7.92 7.03 25.67
CA ALA A 188 -8.55 5.74 25.37
C ALA A 188 -8.00 5.13 24.07
N VAL A 189 -7.92 5.90 22.98
CA VAL A 189 -7.30 5.44 21.72
C VAL A 189 -5.84 5.02 21.93
N THR A 190 -5.07 5.80 22.70
CA THR A 190 -3.67 5.47 22.94
C THR A 190 -3.52 4.21 23.79
N ALA A 191 -4.40 4.01 24.77
CA ALA A 191 -4.45 2.77 25.55
C ALA A 191 -4.78 1.56 24.67
N MET A 192 -5.71 1.66 23.72
CA MET A 192 -5.99 0.57 22.77
C MET A 192 -4.73 0.14 21.99
N VAL A 193 -3.93 1.12 21.55
CA VAL A 193 -2.70 0.88 20.78
C VAL A 193 -1.66 0.18 21.63
N ILE A 194 -1.34 0.74 22.80
CA ILE A 194 -0.30 0.22 23.69
C ILE A 194 -0.70 -1.15 24.25
N ALA A 195 -1.96 -1.29 24.68
CA ALA A 195 -2.48 -2.54 25.20
C ALA A 195 -2.41 -3.69 24.21
N THR A 196 -2.55 -3.38 22.91
CA THR A 196 -2.44 -4.40 21.88
C THR A 196 -0.99 -4.70 21.53
N LEU A 197 -0.15 -3.68 21.34
CA LEU A 197 1.17 -3.85 20.71
C LEU A 197 2.30 -4.12 21.69
N LYS A 198 2.15 -3.76 22.98
CA LYS A 198 3.27 -3.74 23.93
C LYS A 198 2.91 -4.31 25.29
N ASP A 199 1.86 -3.82 25.93
CA ASP A 199 1.52 -4.19 27.30
C ASP A 199 0.01 -4.22 27.52
N LYS A 200 -0.57 -5.43 27.53
CA LYS A 200 -1.99 -5.70 27.76
C LYS A 200 -2.59 -5.12 29.04
N ASN A 201 -1.76 -4.73 30.01
CA ASN A 201 -2.21 -4.15 31.27
C ASN A 201 -2.45 -2.63 31.18
N VAL A 202 -2.03 -1.98 30.09
CA VAL A 202 -2.26 -0.55 29.90
C VAL A 202 -3.74 -0.28 29.67
N THR A 203 -4.28 0.64 30.46
CA THR A 203 -5.69 1.05 30.43
C THR A 203 -5.83 2.55 30.15
N PRO A 204 -7.04 3.05 29.85
CA PRO A 204 -7.27 4.50 29.74
C PRO A 204 -6.86 5.30 30.98
N ILE A 205 -6.84 4.70 32.17
CA ILE A 205 -6.35 5.35 33.40
C ILE A 205 -4.86 5.62 33.29
N THR A 206 -4.06 4.60 32.99
CA THR A 206 -2.59 4.72 32.93
C THR A 206 -2.13 5.73 31.86
N THR A 207 -2.82 5.79 30.72
CA THR A 207 -2.51 6.78 29.67
C THR A 207 -3.02 8.19 30.03
N ALA A 208 -4.11 8.29 30.80
CA ALA A 208 -4.59 9.57 31.35
C ALA A 208 -3.62 10.15 32.39
N GLU A 209 -3.12 9.32 33.30
CA GLU A 209 -2.13 9.71 34.32
C GLU A 209 -0.85 10.22 33.66
N TRP A 210 -0.31 9.48 32.69
CA TRP A 210 0.88 9.92 31.95
C TRP A 210 0.61 11.21 31.17
N SER A 211 -0.53 11.32 30.51
CA SER A 211 -0.93 12.55 29.80
C SER A 211 -0.95 13.75 30.73
N MET A 212 -1.56 13.63 31.92
CA MET A 212 -1.64 14.72 32.89
C MET A 212 -0.27 15.06 33.48
N SER A 213 0.55 14.07 33.84
CA SER A 213 1.88 14.31 34.43
C SER A 213 2.87 14.96 33.47
N HIS A 214 2.65 14.82 32.16
CA HIS A 214 3.49 15.44 31.12
C HIS A 214 2.83 16.65 30.44
N GLY A 215 1.73 17.17 31.00
CA GLY A 215 1.08 18.41 30.51
C GLY A 215 0.33 18.27 29.18
N TYR A 216 -0.05 17.05 28.77
CA TYR A 216 -0.77 16.80 27.51
C TYR A 216 -2.29 16.92 27.61
N LYS A 217 -2.84 17.06 28.83
CA LYS A 217 -4.25 17.39 29.04
C LYS A 217 -4.51 18.84 28.62
N ALA A 218 -5.32 19.04 27.58
CA ALA A 218 -5.67 20.36 27.06
C ALA A 218 -6.89 20.94 27.80
N LEU A 219 -6.78 22.17 28.30
CA LEU A 219 -7.87 22.86 29.03
C LEU A 219 -9.14 22.96 28.17
N ASN A 220 -10.29 22.63 28.75
CA ASN A 220 -11.62 22.59 28.12
C ASN A 220 -11.74 21.63 26.92
N GLN A 221 -10.75 20.76 26.71
CA GLN A 221 -10.66 19.81 25.59
C GLN A 221 -10.25 18.43 26.10
N GLY A 222 -9.82 17.53 25.21
CA GLY A 222 -9.22 16.24 25.57
C GLY A 222 -7.71 16.34 25.74
N THR A 223 -6.97 15.71 24.82
CA THR A 223 -5.50 15.77 24.71
C THR A 223 -5.05 16.80 23.66
N TYR A 224 -3.85 17.36 23.83
CA TYR A 224 -3.17 18.12 22.78
C TYR A 224 -2.80 17.24 21.58
N TYR A 225 -2.72 17.81 20.38
CA TYR A 225 -2.31 17.09 19.16
C TYR A 225 -0.87 16.57 19.20
N THR A 226 -0.03 17.13 20.06
CA THR A 226 1.35 16.71 20.30
C THR A 226 1.47 15.47 21.19
N TYR A 227 0.36 14.99 21.77
CA TYR A 227 0.35 13.90 22.75
C TYR A 227 0.79 12.52 22.22
N PHE A 228 0.31 12.12 21.04
CA PHE A 228 0.40 10.71 20.61
C PHE A 228 1.85 10.25 20.38
N VAL A 229 2.64 11.05 19.68
CA VAL A 229 4.04 10.71 19.35
C VAL A 229 4.87 10.42 20.62
N PRO A 230 4.94 11.30 21.63
CA PRO A 230 5.74 11.06 22.82
C PRO A 230 5.18 9.96 23.73
N GLN A 231 3.84 9.86 23.89
CA GLN A 231 3.25 8.78 24.68
C GLN A 231 3.51 7.41 24.06
N LEU A 232 3.40 7.27 22.75
CA LEU A 232 3.68 6.01 22.05
C LEU A 232 5.18 5.69 22.01
N ALA A 233 6.04 6.71 21.87
CA ALA A 233 7.49 6.56 21.97
C ALA A 233 7.94 6.04 23.34
N HIS A 234 7.25 6.41 24.43
CA HIS A 234 7.50 5.87 25.77
C HIS A 234 7.35 4.34 25.87
N TYR A 235 6.62 3.72 24.93
CA TYR A 235 6.43 2.26 24.82
C TYR A 235 7.16 1.66 23.60
N ASP A 236 8.12 2.38 23.01
CA ASP A 236 8.83 1.97 21.78
C ASP A 236 7.88 1.67 20.61
N ILE A 237 6.81 2.45 20.47
CA ILE A 237 5.88 2.40 19.34
C ILE A 237 6.14 3.62 18.46
N GLN A 238 6.53 3.38 17.20
CA GLN A 238 6.76 4.46 16.25
C GLN A 238 5.43 5.07 15.82
N CYS A 239 5.33 6.39 15.95
CA CYS A 239 4.17 7.17 15.56
C CYS A 239 4.60 8.48 14.90
N LYS A 240 3.94 8.84 13.81
CA LYS A 240 4.21 10.08 13.06
C LYS A 240 2.89 10.81 12.81
N ARG A 241 2.83 12.09 13.17
CA ARG A 241 1.77 12.99 12.70
C ARG A 241 1.94 13.24 11.20
N LEU A 242 0.88 13.04 10.43
CA LEU A 242 0.94 13.18 8.97
C LEU A 242 0.85 14.62 8.51
N ASN A 243 -0.15 15.34 9.01
CA ASN A 243 -0.51 16.65 8.49
C ASN A 243 -0.51 17.73 9.57
N GLN A 244 -0.03 18.91 9.19
CA GLN A 244 -0.08 20.12 10.02
C GLN A 244 -1.34 20.94 9.75
N SER A 245 -1.75 21.03 8.48
CA SER A 245 -2.96 21.73 8.05
C SER A 245 -4.23 20.91 8.29
N ASN A 246 -5.32 21.57 8.62
CA ASN A 246 -6.63 20.94 8.83
C ASN A 246 -7.18 20.38 7.50
N LEU A 247 -7.52 19.10 7.47
CA LEU A 247 -8.07 18.41 6.30
C LEU A 247 -9.61 18.33 6.28
N TYR A 248 -10.30 18.90 7.25
CA TYR A 248 -11.76 18.81 7.31
C TYR A 248 -12.42 19.40 6.06
N GLY A 249 -13.35 18.65 5.46
CA GLY A 249 -14.02 19.00 4.21
C GLY A 249 -13.23 18.60 2.95
N CYS A 250 -11.95 18.24 3.08
CA CYS A 250 -11.12 17.79 1.97
C CYS A 250 -11.36 16.31 1.67
N SER A 251 -11.71 15.97 0.42
CA SER A 251 -11.94 14.57 0.01
C SER A 251 -10.67 13.85 -0.44
N SER A 252 -9.59 14.56 -0.77
CA SER A 252 -8.34 13.97 -1.26
C SER A 252 -7.14 14.88 -0.97
N SER A 253 -6.05 14.28 -0.48
CA SER A 253 -4.76 14.95 -0.25
C SER A 253 -3.65 13.90 -0.28
N ASP A 254 -2.39 14.33 -0.42
CA ASP A 254 -1.24 13.42 -0.33
C ASP A 254 -1.19 12.71 1.03
N TYR A 255 -1.63 13.38 2.10
CA TYR A 255 -1.74 12.79 3.44
C TYR A 255 -2.83 11.72 3.53
N HIS A 256 -3.94 11.88 2.80
CA HIS A 256 -4.94 10.82 2.67
C HIS A 256 -4.35 9.61 1.94
N THR A 257 -3.60 9.83 0.86
CA THR A 257 -2.92 8.77 0.13
C THR A 257 -1.92 8.02 1.02
N GLU A 258 -1.11 8.75 1.80
CA GLU A 258 -0.13 8.17 2.73
C GLU A 258 -0.83 7.33 3.82
N ALA A 259 -1.89 7.87 4.44
CA ALA A 259 -2.66 7.17 5.47
C ALA A 259 -3.36 5.91 4.94
N LEU A 260 -3.95 5.98 3.73
CA LEU A 260 -4.61 4.83 3.11
C LEU A 260 -3.60 3.72 2.77
N ASN A 261 -2.43 4.09 2.25
CA ASN A 261 -1.38 3.14 1.94
C ASN A 261 -0.83 2.48 3.21
N ALA A 262 -0.69 3.23 4.30
CA ALA A 262 -0.31 2.68 5.60
C ALA A 262 -1.34 1.65 6.11
N LEU A 263 -2.65 1.95 6.06
CA LEU A 263 -3.71 0.99 6.43
C LEU A 263 -3.71 -0.26 5.56
N LYS A 264 -3.51 -0.11 4.24
CA LYS A 264 -3.39 -1.24 3.31
C LYS A 264 -2.20 -2.14 3.64
N ASN A 265 -1.12 -1.56 4.16
CA ASN A 265 0.07 -2.27 4.62
C ASN A 265 -0.01 -2.73 6.09
N GLY A 266 -1.20 -2.70 6.68
CA GLY A 266 -1.46 -3.20 8.04
C GLY A 266 -1.00 -2.28 9.17
N ASN A 267 -0.56 -1.06 8.90
CA ASN A 267 -0.36 -0.04 9.93
C ASN A 267 -1.69 0.54 10.39
N TRP A 268 -1.72 1.20 11.54
CA TRP A 268 -2.94 1.81 12.08
C TRP A 268 -2.91 3.33 11.97
N ILE A 269 -4.09 3.95 12.00
CA ILE A 269 -4.25 5.40 11.91
C ILE A 269 -5.06 5.91 13.09
N ILE A 270 -4.51 6.88 13.81
CA ILE A 270 -5.32 7.72 14.71
C ILE A 270 -5.88 8.86 13.87
N GLY A 271 -7.21 9.04 13.90
CA GLY A 271 -7.89 10.15 13.24
C GLY A 271 -8.47 11.13 14.25
N CYS A 272 -8.17 12.41 14.12
CA CYS A 272 -8.88 13.50 14.78
C CYS A 272 -10.03 13.94 13.87
N MET A 273 -11.26 13.59 14.23
CA MET A 273 -12.45 13.86 13.44
C MET A 273 -12.99 15.25 13.73
N GLY A 274 -13.46 15.94 12.68
CA GLY A 274 -14.31 17.11 12.78
C GLY A 274 -15.80 16.72 12.81
N LYS A 275 -16.67 17.73 12.75
CA LYS A 275 -18.14 17.57 12.82
C LYS A 275 -18.64 16.60 11.73
N GLY A 276 -19.43 15.60 12.13
CA GLY A 276 -20.02 14.62 11.22
C GLY A 276 -20.43 13.33 11.93
N THR A 277 -20.14 12.19 11.30
CA THR A 277 -20.58 10.86 11.70
C THR A 277 -20.09 10.44 13.09
N TRP A 278 -18.87 10.85 13.47
CA TRP A 278 -18.23 10.43 14.71
C TRP A 278 -18.36 11.44 15.86
N THR A 279 -18.65 12.72 15.56
CA THR A 279 -18.67 13.78 16.58
C THR A 279 -19.38 15.04 16.09
N SER A 280 -19.85 15.88 17.02
CA SER A 280 -20.38 17.22 16.72
C SER A 280 -19.30 18.31 16.68
N SER A 281 -18.10 18.04 17.19
CA SER A 281 -17.00 19.02 17.26
C SER A 281 -15.64 18.40 16.95
N GLY A 282 -15.07 17.65 17.90
CA GLY A 282 -13.76 17.01 17.83
C GLY A 282 -13.80 15.64 18.51
N HIS A 283 -13.12 14.64 17.94
CA HIS A 283 -13.04 13.30 18.52
C HIS A 283 -11.90 12.49 17.95
N PHE A 284 -11.23 11.68 18.78
CA PHE A 284 -10.18 10.77 18.30
C PHE A 284 -10.74 9.35 18.12
N ILE A 285 -10.38 8.72 17.01
CA ILE A 285 -10.72 7.33 16.67
C ILE A 285 -9.48 6.57 16.20
N LEU A 286 -9.53 5.24 16.28
CA LEU A 286 -8.46 4.35 15.78
C LEU A 286 -8.95 3.54 14.58
N LEU A 287 -8.38 3.75 13.41
CA LEU A 287 -8.58 2.91 12.23
C LEU A 287 -7.53 1.80 12.23
N TYR A 288 -7.96 0.56 12.03
CA TYR A 288 -7.07 -0.61 12.14
C TYR A 288 -7.12 -1.58 10.95
N LYS A 289 -8.07 -1.42 10.04
CA LYS A 289 -8.18 -2.24 8.82
C LYS A 289 -8.82 -1.43 7.71
N TYR A 290 -8.30 -1.60 6.49
CA TYR A 290 -8.96 -1.19 5.24
C TYR A 290 -9.29 -2.42 4.39
N GLU A 291 -10.50 -2.49 3.86
CA GLU A 291 -10.93 -3.57 2.98
C GLU A 291 -12.07 -3.09 2.09
N ASN A 292 -11.93 -3.29 0.77
CA ASN A 292 -12.97 -3.02 -0.22
C ASN A 292 -13.58 -1.60 -0.14
N GLY A 293 -12.75 -0.57 0.10
CA GLY A 293 -13.21 0.81 0.22
C GLY A 293 -13.71 1.21 1.61
N TYR A 294 -13.79 0.27 2.56
CA TYR A 294 -14.22 0.50 3.93
C TYR A 294 -13.04 0.53 4.89
N VAL A 295 -13.18 1.34 5.94
CA VAL A 295 -12.33 1.35 7.13
C VAL A 295 -13.05 0.73 8.31
N TYR A 296 -12.32 -0.02 9.12
CA TYR A 296 -12.77 -0.56 10.38
C TYR A 296 -12.12 0.22 11.52
N ILE A 297 -12.94 0.58 12.51
CA ILE A 297 -12.64 1.61 13.49
C ILE A 297 -12.94 1.08 14.89
N ASN A 298 -12.00 1.28 15.81
CA ASN A 298 -12.30 1.29 17.24
C ASN A 298 -12.57 2.74 17.64
N ASP A 299 -13.83 3.03 17.95
CA ASP A 299 -14.28 4.36 18.36
C ASP A 299 -14.49 4.37 19.88
N PRO A 300 -13.74 5.16 20.65
CA PRO A 300 -13.82 5.15 22.11
C PRO A 300 -15.16 5.68 22.66
N ALA A 301 -16.00 6.31 21.84
CA ALA A 301 -17.29 6.85 22.30
C ALA A 301 -18.50 6.02 21.82
N SER A 302 -18.33 5.02 20.95
CA SER A 302 -19.47 4.23 20.46
C SER A 302 -19.10 2.94 19.76
N THR A 303 -19.98 1.94 19.86
CA THR A 303 -19.91 0.69 19.09
C THR A 303 -20.93 0.62 17.94
N LYS A 304 -21.67 1.72 17.67
CA LYS A 304 -22.68 1.75 16.60
C LYS A 304 -22.05 1.36 15.25
N ALA A 305 -22.76 0.55 14.47
CA ALA A 305 -22.25 -0.04 13.22
C ALA A 305 -21.63 1.00 12.27
N ASN A 306 -22.30 2.14 12.09
CA ASN A 306 -21.84 3.24 11.22
C ASN A 306 -20.61 4.02 11.75
N ARG A 307 -20.28 3.87 13.04
CA ARG A 307 -19.10 4.46 13.68
C ARG A 307 -17.90 3.52 13.70
N ILE A 308 -18.14 2.20 13.74
CA ILE A 308 -17.08 1.17 13.75
C ILE A 308 -16.72 0.64 12.35
N LYS A 309 -17.55 0.91 11.33
CA LYS A 309 -17.25 0.61 9.93
C LYS A 309 -17.88 1.68 9.03
N ASN A 310 -17.07 2.31 8.18
CA ASN A 310 -17.56 3.28 7.21
C ASN A 310 -16.63 3.36 5.98
N THR A 311 -17.01 4.12 4.96
CA THR A 311 -16.19 4.29 3.76
C THR A 311 -14.95 5.13 4.04
N TRP A 312 -13.85 4.84 3.36
CA TRP A 312 -12.65 5.69 3.38
C TRP A 312 -12.96 7.13 2.98
N ASN A 313 -13.82 7.31 1.96
CA ASN A 313 -14.19 8.64 1.46
C ASN A 313 -14.89 9.49 2.54
N LEU A 314 -15.80 8.90 3.31
CA LEU A 314 -16.47 9.62 4.40
C LEU A 314 -15.49 9.99 5.51
N PHE A 315 -14.58 9.07 5.86
CA PHE A 315 -13.51 9.35 6.82
C PHE A 315 -12.62 10.50 6.34
N ALA A 316 -12.12 10.44 5.10
CA ALA A 316 -11.25 11.47 4.52
C ALA A 316 -11.92 12.85 4.55
N LYS A 317 -13.21 12.93 4.17
CA LYS A 317 -13.97 14.19 4.21
C LYS A 317 -14.11 14.79 5.62
N GLN A 318 -14.10 13.97 6.67
CA GLN A 318 -14.37 14.42 8.04
C GLN A 318 -13.13 14.48 8.93
N VAL A 319 -11.98 13.98 8.49
CA VAL A 319 -10.76 14.00 9.31
C VAL A 319 -10.10 15.37 9.28
N LYS A 320 -9.67 15.86 10.44
CA LYS A 320 -8.88 17.09 10.59
C LYS A 320 -7.39 16.77 10.54
N TYR A 321 -6.97 15.78 11.33
CA TYR A 321 -5.57 15.40 11.52
C TYR A 321 -5.41 13.89 11.66
N MET A 322 -4.28 13.36 11.19
CA MET A 322 -3.98 11.94 11.22
C MET A 322 -2.58 11.66 11.77
N TRP A 323 -2.44 10.48 12.40
CA TRP A 323 -1.16 9.92 12.80
C TRP A 323 -1.05 8.49 12.32
N ILE A 324 0.09 8.13 11.73
CA ILE A 324 0.43 6.74 11.44
C ILE A 324 1.05 6.11 12.69
N ILE A 325 0.64 4.88 12.98
CA ILE A 325 1.28 3.99 13.93
C ILE A 325 1.89 2.84 13.14
N ASP A 326 3.20 2.62 13.31
CA ASP A 326 3.84 1.45 12.74
C ASP A 326 3.50 0.22 13.58
N VAL A 327 2.82 -0.72 12.94
CA VAL A 327 2.43 -1.99 13.55
C VAL A 327 3.53 -3.00 13.22
N PRO A 328 4.08 -3.77 14.18
CA PRO A 328 5.08 -4.78 13.87
C PRO A 328 4.47 -5.89 12.99
N GLU A 329 5.28 -6.48 12.10
CA GLU A 329 4.81 -7.51 11.16
C GLU A 329 4.15 -8.72 11.86
N SER A 330 4.60 -9.05 13.08
CA SER A 330 3.99 -10.10 13.91
C SER A 330 2.51 -9.85 14.24
N PHE A 331 2.03 -8.60 14.16
CA PHE A 331 0.63 -8.23 14.38
C PHE A 331 -0.16 -8.08 13.07
N LYS A 332 0.54 -8.08 11.92
CA LYS A 332 -0.06 -7.98 10.59
C LYS A 332 -0.36 -9.35 9.98
N THR A 333 0.44 -10.36 10.32
CA THR A 333 0.25 -11.75 9.91
C THR A 333 0.03 -12.61 11.15
N GLY A 334 -1.20 -13.09 11.37
CA GLY A 334 -1.49 -14.00 12.48
C GLY A 334 -0.85 -15.37 12.25
N ILE A 335 0.31 -15.63 12.86
CA ILE A 335 0.78 -16.90 13.46
C ILE A 335 2.09 -16.65 14.24
N ALA A 336 2.20 -17.35 15.37
CA ALA A 336 3.26 -17.34 16.38
C ALA A 336 4.69 -17.49 15.85
N SER A 337 5.64 -16.83 16.51
CA SER A 337 7.05 -17.28 16.58
C SER A 337 7.16 -18.44 17.59
N PRO A 338 8.20 -19.32 17.58
CA PRO A 338 9.49 -19.16 16.90
C PRO A 338 9.97 -20.40 16.11
N VAL A 339 10.51 -20.21 14.91
CA VAL A 339 11.54 -21.11 14.35
C VAL A 339 12.53 -20.29 13.53
N ILE A 340 13.80 -20.40 13.91
CA ILE A 340 14.96 -19.92 13.15
C ILE A 340 14.96 -20.64 11.81
N SER A 341 14.71 -19.94 10.69
CA SER A 341 15.23 -20.37 9.39
C SER A 341 15.23 -19.24 8.37
N ALA A 342 16.43 -18.99 7.84
CA ALA A 342 16.81 -18.25 6.64
C ALA A 342 15.75 -17.31 6.00
N THR A 343 15.95 -16.01 6.17
CA THR A 343 15.20 -14.96 5.49
C THR A 343 15.48 -14.96 3.98
N ILE A 344 14.48 -15.36 3.19
CA ILE A 344 14.29 -14.91 1.81
C ILE A 344 13.44 -13.62 1.86
N PRO A 345 13.83 -12.49 1.24
CA PRO A 345 13.13 -11.21 1.39
C PRO A 345 11.82 -11.13 0.60
N ASN A 346 10.82 -10.51 1.24
CA ASN A 346 9.48 -10.25 0.73
C ASN A 346 9.45 -9.05 -0.25
N ASN A 347 8.64 -9.17 -1.31
CA ASN A 347 8.78 -8.43 -2.56
C ASN A 347 7.86 -7.18 -2.61
N ASN A 348 8.37 -6.05 -2.11
CA ASN A 348 8.07 -4.71 -2.63
C ASN A 348 9.38 -4.17 -3.26
N SER A 349 9.89 -4.94 -4.24
CA SER A 349 11.24 -4.79 -4.77
C SER A 349 11.46 -3.41 -5.38
N TYR A 350 12.45 -2.70 -4.84
CA TYR A 350 13.11 -1.61 -5.53
C TYR A 350 13.78 -2.18 -6.79
N SER A 351 13.00 -2.21 -7.87
CA SER A 351 13.37 -2.91 -9.10
C SER A 351 14.71 -2.40 -9.63
N LYS A 352 15.50 -3.28 -10.26
CA LYS A 352 16.80 -2.92 -10.82
C LYS A 352 16.70 -1.74 -11.80
N ARG A 353 15.61 -1.66 -12.57
CA ARG A 353 15.34 -0.53 -13.47
C ARG A 353 15.14 0.78 -12.71
N GLN A 354 14.39 0.77 -11.61
CA GLN A 354 14.21 1.96 -10.79
C GLN A 354 15.51 2.38 -10.10
N PHE A 355 16.29 1.42 -9.60
CA PHE A 355 17.63 1.67 -9.09
C PHE A 355 18.52 2.37 -10.12
N ILE A 356 18.59 1.86 -11.35
CA ILE A 356 19.39 2.46 -12.42
C ILE A 356 18.91 3.89 -12.71
N LYS A 357 17.60 4.11 -12.79
CA LYS A 357 17.02 5.43 -13.05
C LYS A 357 17.39 6.44 -11.96
N ASP A 358 17.28 6.04 -10.69
CA ASP A 358 17.60 6.92 -9.56
C ASP A 358 19.12 7.21 -9.48
N VAL A 359 19.96 6.22 -9.81
CA VAL A 359 21.42 6.43 -9.95
C VAL A 359 21.71 7.41 -11.08
N GLN A 360 21.10 7.24 -12.25
CA GLN A 360 21.29 8.15 -13.39
C GLN A 360 20.94 9.60 -13.03
N ILE A 361 19.80 9.82 -12.34
CA ILE A 361 19.42 11.14 -11.84
C ILE A 361 20.49 11.69 -10.89
N ALA A 362 20.94 10.88 -9.92
CA ALA A 362 21.89 11.31 -8.90
C ALA A 362 23.28 11.65 -9.46
N ILE A 363 23.69 11.06 -10.59
CA ILE A 363 25.00 11.29 -11.22
C ILE A 363 24.94 12.18 -12.47
N GLY A 364 23.76 12.74 -12.79
CA GLY A 364 23.57 13.60 -13.98
C GLY A 364 23.69 12.87 -15.32
N ALA A 365 23.36 11.58 -15.36
CA ALA A 365 23.21 10.79 -16.58
C ALA A 365 21.77 10.86 -17.11
N LYS A 366 21.57 10.47 -18.38
CA LYS A 366 20.23 10.30 -18.93
C LYS A 366 19.42 9.27 -18.13
N ALA A 367 18.27 9.67 -17.57
CA ALA A 367 17.47 8.87 -16.65
C ALA A 367 16.45 7.94 -17.36
N ASP A 368 16.92 7.01 -18.19
CA ASP A 368 16.10 6.06 -18.95
C ASP A 368 15.91 4.68 -18.29
N GLY A 369 16.64 4.42 -17.19
CA GLY A 369 16.63 3.15 -16.47
C GLY A 369 17.42 2.04 -17.17
N ILE A 370 18.23 2.38 -18.18
CA ILE A 370 19.08 1.44 -18.93
C ILE A 370 20.54 1.81 -18.67
N ALA A 371 21.28 0.94 -17.97
CA ALA A 371 22.69 1.20 -17.69
C ALA A 371 23.53 0.93 -18.95
N GLY A 372 24.38 1.88 -19.31
CA GLY A 372 25.33 1.76 -20.42
C GLY A 372 26.64 2.49 -20.12
N THR A 373 27.41 2.76 -21.17
CA THR A 373 28.70 3.48 -21.08
C THR A 373 28.55 4.88 -20.47
N GLU A 374 27.48 5.60 -20.82
CA GLU A 374 27.18 6.93 -20.25
C GLU A 374 26.92 6.86 -18.74
N THR A 375 26.08 5.92 -18.29
CA THR A 375 25.79 5.72 -16.86
C THR A 375 27.07 5.37 -16.11
N LEU A 376 27.89 4.45 -16.65
CA LEU A 376 29.11 4.00 -16.00
C LEU A 376 30.19 5.08 -15.92
N SER A 377 30.37 5.89 -16.97
CA SER A 377 31.40 6.95 -17.02
C SER A 377 31.10 8.10 -16.05
N LYS A 378 29.81 8.34 -15.77
CA LYS A 378 29.34 9.35 -14.82
C LYS A 378 29.26 8.88 -13.37
N THR A 379 29.45 7.58 -13.09
CA THR A 379 29.52 7.12 -11.69
C THR A 379 30.64 7.85 -10.93
N ILE A 380 30.49 7.94 -9.63
CA ILE A 380 31.47 8.57 -8.74
C ILE A 380 31.98 7.56 -7.71
N THR A 381 33.16 7.83 -7.15
CA THR A 381 33.68 7.04 -6.03
C THR A 381 32.92 7.36 -4.76
N VAL A 382 32.29 6.36 -4.13
CA VAL A 382 31.60 6.52 -2.84
C VAL A 382 32.03 5.46 -1.83
N SER A 383 32.23 5.88 -0.59
CA SER A 383 32.52 5.01 0.56
C SER A 383 32.10 5.71 1.85
N LYS A 384 32.32 5.08 3.01
CA LYS A 384 32.12 5.76 4.30
C LYS A 384 33.00 7.01 4.49
N ASN A 385 34.13 7.06 3.78
CA ASN A 385 35.14 8.10 3.91
C ASN A 385 35.18 9.07 2.71
N LYS A 386 34.54 8.74 1.58
CA LYS A 386 34.52 9.57 0.36
C LYS A 386 33.11 9.73 -0.17
N ASN A 387 32.69 10.98 -0.43
CA ASN A 387 31.37 11.30 -0.99
C ASN A 387 30.21 10.64 -0.21
N ASN A 388 30.37 10.54 1.11
CA ASN A 388 29.50 9.75 1.98
C ASN A 388 28.08 10.33 2.16
N ARG A 389 27.79 11.50 1.60
CA ARG A 389 26.46 12.13 1.57
C ARG A 389 25.98 12.46 0.16
N HIS A 390 26.63 11.91 -0.86
CA HIS A 390 26.25 12.17 -2.25
C HIS A 390 24.83 11.62 -2.52
N ALA A 391 24.09 12.27 -3.43
CA ALA A 391 22.71 11.93 -3.74
C ALA A 391 22.51 10.45 -4.14
N VAL A 392 23.57 9.81 -4.66
CA VAL A 392 23.58 8.40 -5.10
C VAL A 392 23.57 7.39 -3.94
N ILE A 393 23.88 7.80 -2.71
CA ILE A 393 23.93 6.91 -1.54
C ILE A 393 22.55 6.34 -1.21
N ARG A 394 21.50 7.16 -1.25
CA ARG A 394 20.14 6.71 -0.91
C ARG A 394 19.62 5.63 -1.90
N PRO A 395 19.76 5.78 -3.23
CA PRO A 395 19.50 4.72 -4.19
C PRO A 395 20.30 3.43 -3.93
N LEU A 396 21.60 3.55 -3.61
CA LEU A 396 22.44 2.40 -3.28
C LEU A 396 21.96 1.66 -2.03
N GLN A 397 21.63 2.38 -0.95
CA GLN A 397 21.09 1.79 0.28
C GLN A 397 19.77 1.05 0.02
N LYS A 398 18.84 1.66 -0.73
CA LYS A 398 17.57 1.04 -1.11
C LYS A 398 17.80 -0.25 -1.91
N TYR A 399 18.71 -0.23 -2.88
CA TYR A 399 18.98 -1.39 -3.72
C TYR A 399 19.71 -2.50 -2.98
N LEU A 400 20.78 -2.18 -2.25
CA LEU A 400 21.50 -3.14 -1.42
C LEU A 400 20.56 -3.81 -0.42
N ASN A 401 19.71 -3.05 0.28
CA ASN A 401 18.69 -3.61 1.17
C ASN A 401 17.72 -4.54 0.44
N SER A 402 17.25 -4.15 -0.76
CA SER A 402 16.32 -4.96 -1.55
C SER A 402 16.90 -6.29 -2.05
N ILE A 403 18.22 -6.37 -2.21
CA ILE A 403 18.92 -7.60 -2.65
C ILE A 403 19.64 -8.30 -1.48
N GLY A 404 19.31 -7.93 -0.24
CA GLY A 404 19.71 -8.64 0.99
C GLY A 404 21.00 -8.16 1.67
N PHE A 405 21.57 -7.03 1.28
CA PHE A 405 22.74 -6.42 1.94
C PHE A 405 22.30 -5.23 2.81
N ASN A 406 22.19 -5.47 4.12
CA ASN A 406 21.60 -4.54 5.08
C ASN A 406 22.47 -3.29 5.32
N CYS A 407 22.08 -2.17 4.72
CA CYS A 407 22.63 -0.84 4.92
C CYS A 407 22.00 -0.08 6.10
N GLY A 408 20.99 -0.64 6.78
CA GLY A 408 20.11 0.10 7.70
C GLY A 408 19.08 0.95 6.96
N ASN A 409 18.66 2.06 7.56
CA ASN A 409 17.73 3.00 6.93
C ASN A 409 18.39 3.65 5.70
N ALA A 410 17.63 3.84 4.62
CA ALA A 410 18.10 4.55 3.43
C ALA A 410 18.10 6.08 3.64
N ASP A 411 18.92 6.54 4.57
CA ASP A 411 19.03 7.93 5.02
C ASP A 411 19.83 8.82 4.05
N GLY A 412 20.60 8.24 3.13
CA GLY A 412 21.49 8.95 2.22
C GLY A 412 22.89 9.21 2.78
N VAL A 413 23.25 8.54 3.89
CA VAL A 413 24.57 8.66 4.52
C VAL A 413 25.29 7.31 4.48
N ALA A 414 26.48 7.28 3.87
CA ALA A 414 27.34 6.10 3.85
C ALA A 414 28.03 5.95 5.21
N GLY A 415 27.32 5.38 6.19
CA GLY A 415 27.84 5.07 7.51
C GLY A 415 28.45 3.67 7.62
N VAL A 416 28.69 3.22 8.85
CA VAL A 416 29.27 1.89 9.15
C VAL A 416 28.43 0.75 8.56
N LYS A 417 27.10 0.81 8.65
CA LYS A 417 26.22 -0.22 8.08
C LYS A 417 26.29 -0.29 6.56
N PHE A 418 26.43 0.86 5.89
CA PHE A 418 26.65 0.92 4.45
C PHE A 418 28.00 0.29 4.07
N ASP A 419 29.09 0.63 4.77
CA ASP A 419 30.42 0.03 4.57
C ASP A 419 30.37 -1.51 4.68
N THR A 420 29.72 -2.03 5.73
CA THR A 420 29.54 -3.47 5.95
C THR A 420 28.72 -4.13 4.85
N ALA A 421 27.63 -3.49 4.41
CA ALA A 421 26.79 -3.99 3.32
C ALA A 421 27.53 -4.05 1.99
N VAL A 422 28.29 -2.99 1.65
CA VAL A 422 29.11 -2.91 0.43
C VAL A 422 30.18 -4.00 0.44
N LYS A 423 30.92 -4.19 1.54
CA LYS A 423 31.93 -5.25 1.66
C LYS A 423 31.31 -6.63 1.46
N SER A 424 30.12 -6.85 2.03
CA SER A 424 29.38 -8.11 1.88
C SER A 424 28.96 -8.33 0.42
N TYR A 425 28.48 -7.28 -0.25
CA TYR A 425 28.15 -7.32 -1.68
C TYR A 425 29.38 -7.62 -2.55
N GLN A 426 30.50 -6.95 -2.28
CA GLN A 426 31.75 -7.13 -3.00
C GLN A 426 32.27 -8.57 -2.87
N LYS A 427 32.30 -9.13 -1.64
CA LYS A 427 32.67 -10.54 -1.40
C LYS A 427 31.79 -11.50 -2.20
N LYS A 428 30.46 -11.33 -2.15
CA LYS A 428 29.51 -12.20 -2.87
C LYS A 428 29.63 -12.10 -4.39
N ASN A 429 30.15 -11.00 -4.93
CA ASN A 429 30.28 -10.76 -6.38
C ASN A 429 31.74 -10.80 -6.88
N ASN A 430 32.64 -11.43 -6.13
CA ASN A 430 34.06 -11.58 -6.48
C ASN A 430 34.75 -10.25 -6.82
N CYS A 431 34.42 -9.19 -6.08
CA CYS A 431 35.09 -7.90 -6.12
C CYS A 431 36.01 -7.74 -4.90
N ILE A 432 36.95 -6.78 -4.97
CA ILE A 432 37.75 -6.38 -3.80
C ILE A 432 36.80 -5.86 -2.71
N ALA A 433 36.88 -6.41 -1.51
CA ALA A 433 35.97 -6.13 -0.39
C ALA A 433 36.46 -4.98 0.50
N ASP A 434 36.64 -3.80 -0.09
CA ASP A 434 37.18 -2.60 0.57
C ASP A 434 36.11 -1.64 1.13
N GLY A 435 34.84 -1.82 0.77
CA GLY A 435 33.75 -0.91 1.15
C GLY A 435 33.65 0.35 0.29
N GLU A 436 34.41 0.44 -0.81
CA GLU A 436 34.44 1.58 -1.72
C GLU A 436 33.92 1.19 -3.12
N LEU A 437 32.92 1.93 -3.61
CA LEU A 437 32.44 1.81 -4.99
C LEU A 437 33.24 2.78 -5.86
N THR A 438 34.45 2.37 -6.25
CA THR A 438 35.35 3.17 -7.10
C THR A 438 34.70 3.52 -8.45
N LYS A 439 34.75 4.80 -8.85
CA LYS A 439 34.25 5.31 -10.14
C LYS A 439 34.56 4.36 -11.30
N SER A 440 33.52 3.99 -12.05
CA SER A 440 33.56 3.07 -13.20
C SER A 440 34.14 1.66 -12.91
N GLY A 441 34.39 1.34 -11.65
CA GLY A 441 34.99 0.09 -11.19
C GLY A 441 34.04 -1.10 -11.23
N ASN A 442 34.58 -2.27 -10.93
CA ASN A 442 33.87 -3.54 -11.05
C ASN A 442 32.62 -3.62 -10.16
N THR A 443 32.64 -3.05 -8.95
CA THR A 443 31.46 -3.03 -8.07
C THR A 443 30.29 -2.25 -8.71
N TRP A 444 30.56 -1.12 -9.35
CA TRP A 444 29.55 -0.38 -10.11
C TRP A 444 29.03 -1.18 -11.30
N LYS A 445 29.92 -1.81 -12.08
CA LYS A 445 29.51 -2.67 -13.21
C LYS A 445 28.55 -3.77 -12.77
N LYS A 446 28.86 -4.47 -11.66
CA LYS A 446 27.99 -5.53 -11.11
C LYS A 446 26.64 -4.99 -10.65
N LEU A 447 26.62 -3.87 -9.91
CA LEU A 447 25.38 -3.24 -9.45
C LEU A 447 24.49 -2.82 -10.63
N LEU A 448 25.09 -2.24 -11.66
CA LEU A 448 24.40 -1.77 -12.86
C LEU A 448 24.03 -2.91 -13.84
N GLY A 449 24.59 -4.12 -13.67
CA GLY A 449 24.36 -5.25 -14.58
C GLY A 449 25.14 -5.17 -15.88
N LEU A 450 26.27 -4.48 -15.87
CA LEU A 450 27.21 -4.39 -17.00
C LEU A 450 28.20 -5.55 -16.94
N LYS A 451 28.64 -6.02 -18.11
CA LYS A 451 29.63 -7.10 -18.24
C LYS A 451 31.04 -6.61 -17.89
#